data_AF-Q9NDU1-F1
#
_entry.id   AF-Q9NDU1-F1
#
_cell.length_a   1.000
_cell.length_b   1.000
_cell.length_c   1.000
_cell.angle_alpha   90.00
_cell.angle_beta   90.00
_cell.angle_gamma   90.00
#
_symmetry.space_group_name_H-M   'P 1'
#
loop_
_entity.id
_entity.type
_entity.pdbx_description
1 polymer ?
#
loop_
_entity_poly.entity_id
_entity_poly.type
_entity_poly.pdbx_seq_one_letter_code
_entity_poly.pdbx_strand_id
1 'polypeptide(L)'
;LDHRSVRSLNGCRVTDEILALVPNIENFRLALRTIKLWAKKHGIYSNSLGYFGGVTWAMLVARTCQLYPNAAAATLVHKFFLVFSRWKWPNPVLLKHPDNVNLRFQVWDPRVNASDRYHPMPIITPAYPQQNSTFNVSESTKKVILTEFNRGMNITDEIMLGRIPWERLFEAPSFFYRYRHFIVLLVNSQTADDHLEWCGLVESKVRLLIGNLERNPHIALAHVNPKCFEFKKGQSANNSQNNSGNEDDLKQSQGNQSAVTSAPFCSMWFIGLEFERSENLNVDLTESIQNFTEHVMMHGVNIKMLKEGMTIDARHVKRKQLSLYLDSDFLKRERKSMESHNNFNNTLLANRKRLSTELAQSQDPLPPGQQPSSGNRGRDSGAKIQRLSDSLTEENSNASSDMGAGTPTTPTTAQLSAPSFKSSGKNGSEIDVVEQEPTQPHNNGNASSNTTTTEVACS
;
A
#
# COMPACT_ATOMS: atom_id res chain seq x y z
N LEU A 1 -13.96 -25.65 -14.96
CA LEU A 1 -14.07 -24.88 -13.71
C LEU A 1 -14.49 -23.46 -14.06
N ASP A 2 -15.43 -22.86 -13.33
CA ASP A 2 -15.78 -21.45 -13.50
C ASP A 2 -14.76 -20.52 -12.81
N HIS A 3 -14.85 -19.21 -13.10
CA HIS A 3 -13.92 -18.22 -12.56
C HIS A 3 -13.89 -18.12 -11.01
N ARG A 4 -15.00 -18.39 -10.31
CA ARG A 4 -15.01 -18.37 -8.84
C ARG A 4 -14.30 -19.59 -8.30
N SER A 5 -14.59 -20.78 -8.82
CA SER A 5 -13.88 -22.02 -8.44
C SER A 5 -12.37 -21.94 -8.69
N VAL A 6 -11.93 -21.38 -9.82
CA VAL A 6 -10.50 -21.16 -10.11
C VAL A 6 -9.87 -20.19 -9.10
N ARG A 7 -10.56 -19.10 -8.75
CA ARG A 7 -10.09 -18.15 -7.74
C ARG A 7 -9.95 -18.80 -6.35
N SER A 8 -10.88 -19.65 -5.95
CA SER A 8 -10.82 -20.39 -4.70
C SER A 8 -9.62 -21.35 -4.65
N LEU A 9 -9.37 -22.10 -5.73
CA LEU A 9 -8.23 -23.04 -5.81
C LEU A 9 -6.87 -22.32 -5.87
N ASN A 10 -6.80 -21.12 -6.43
CA ASN A 10 -5.54 -20.37 -6.53
C ASN A 10 -4.96 -20.01 -5.15
N GLY A 11 -5.75 -19.91 -4.08
CA GLY A 11 -5.24 -19.62 -2.73
C GLY A 11 -4.25 -20.68 -2.23
N CYS A 12 -4.64 -21.95 -2.29
CA CYS A 12 -3.77 -23.07 -1.93
C CYS A 12 -2.59 -23.19 -2.90
N ARG A 13 -2.87 -23.23 -4.22
CA ARG A 13 -1.84 -23.42 -5.26
C ARG A 13 -0.74 -22.35 -5.21
N VAL A 14 -1.07 -21.09 -4.95
CA VAL A 14 -0.07 -20.03 -4.78
C VAL A 14 0.78 -20.25 -3.53
N THR A 15 0.19 -20.74 -2.43
CA THR A 15 0.93 -21.04 -1.19
C THR A 15 1.91 -22.19 -1.39
N ASP A 16 1.46 -23.27 -2.03
CA ASP A 16 2.28 -24.45 -2.31
C ASP A 16 3.43 -24.12 -3.29
N GLU A 17 3.14 -23.36 -4.36
CA GLU A 17 4.16 -22.87 -5.30
C GLU A 17 5.18 -21.94 -4.62
N ILE A 18 4.77 -21.06 -3.70
CA ILE A 18 5.71 -20.23 -2.92
C ILE A 18 6.66 -21.11 -2.08
N LEU A 19 6.13 -22.16 -1.43
CA LEU A 19 6.94 -23.07 -0.61
C LEU A 19 7.89 -23.94 -1.44
N ALA A 20 7.48 -24.35 -2.65
CA ALA A 20 8.32 -25.09 -3.59
C ALA A 20 9.43 -24.21 -4.23
N LEU A 21 9.21 -22.89 -4.31
CA LEU A 21 10.11 -21.94 -4.96
C LEU A 21 11.13 -21.27 -4.02
N VAL A 22 11.16 -21.62 -2.72
CA VAL A 22 12.15 -21.13 -1.75
C VAL A 22 13.20 -22.19 -1.38
N PRO A 23 14.50 -21.84 -1.35
CA PRO A 23 15.58 -22.80 -1.10
C PRO A 23 15.68 -23.27 0.35
N ASN A 24 15.18 -22.50 1.32
CA ASN A 24 15.13 -22.87 2.72
C ASN A 24 13.84 -22.34 3.36
N ILE A 25 12.92 -23.26 3.68
CA ILE A 25 11.57 -22.95 4.18
C ILE A 25 11.62 -22.30 5.58
N GLU A 26 12.55 -22.70 6.46
CA GLU A 26 12.62 -22.16 7.84
C GLU A 26 13.16 -20.72 7.86
N ASN A 27 14.23 -20.45 7.11
CA ASN A 27 14.75 -19.09 6.93
C ASN A 27 13.70 -18.18 6.27
N PHE A 28 12.97 -18.69 5.27
CA PHE A 28 11.84 -17.99 4.65
C PHE A 28 10.73 -17.69 5.66
N ARG A 29 10.27 -18.67 6.45
CA ARG A 29 9.23 -18.51 7.48
C ARG A 29 9.61 -17.46 8.52
N LEU A 30 10.84 -17.49 9.03
CA LEU A 30 11.32 -16.53 10.02
C LEU A 30 11.43 -15.11 9.45
N ALA A 31 12.02 -14.96 8.25
CA ALA A 31 12.07 -13.67 7.56
C ALA A 31 10.67 -13.11 7.27
N LEU A 32 9.74 -13.96 6.82
CA LEU A 32 8.35 -13.56 6.54
C LEU A 32 7.59 -13.14 7.80
N ARG A 33 7.78 -13.82 8.94
CA ARG A 33 7.23 -13.40 10.24
C ARG A 33 7.72 -12.00 10.62
N THR A 34 9.02 -11.75 10.50
CA THR A 34 9.64 -10.44 10.74
C THR A 34 9.08 -9.35 9.82
N ILE A 35 9.03 -9.58 8.51
CA ILE A 35 8.51 -8.60 7.53
C ILE A 35 7.00 -8.34 7.73
N LYS A 36 6.20 -9.36 8.06
CA LYS A 36 4.76 -9.16 8.36
C LYS A 36 4.53 -8.37 9.65
N LEU A 37 5.35 -8.58 10.68
CA LEU A 37 5.29 -7.77 11.91
C LEU A 37 5.68 -6.32 11.64
N TRP A 38 6.80 -6.10 10.93
CA TRP A 38 7.25 -4.78 10.48
C TRP A 38 6.15 -4.05 9.68
N ALA A 39 5.62 -4.66 8.62
CA ALA A 39 4.61 -4.05 7.76
C ALA A 39 3.32 -3.66 8.52
N LYS A 40 2.90 -4.48 9.50
CA LYS A 40 1.78 -4.15 10.39
C LYS A 40 2.10 -2.97 11.32
N LYS A 41 3.29 -2.95 11.93
CA LYS A 41 3.74 -1.85 12.82
C LYS A 41 3.91 -0.52 12.07
N HIS A 42 4.32 -0.58 10.80
CA HIS A 42 4.51 0.58 9.94
C HIS A 42 3.26 1.05 9.18
N GLY A 43 2.10 0.40 9.38
CA GLY A 43 0.84 0.83 8.78
C GLY A 43 0.75 0.61 7.27
N ILE A 44 1.41 -0.42 6.74
CA ILE A 44 1.44 -0.74 5.30
C ILE A 44 0.96 -2.18 5.01
N TYR A 45 0.09 -2.72 5.85
CA TYR A 45 -0.48 -4.06 5.71
C TYR A 45 -2.02 -3.97 5.58
N SER A 46 -2.52 -3.86 4.34
CA SER A 46 -3.95 -3.96 3.99
C SER A 46 -4.13 -3.92 2.47
N ASN A 47 -4.64 -4.99 1.85
CA ASN A 47 -4.90 -5.00 0.40
C ASN A 47 -6.18 -4.24 0.01
N SER A 48 -7.17 -4.16 0.90
CA SER A 48 -8.39 -3.35 0.73
C SER A 48 -8.06 -1.87 0.56
N LEU A 49 -7.09 -1.38 1.33
CA LEU A 49 -6.68 0.03 1.38
C LEU A 49 -5.51 0.37 0.43
N GLY A 50 -5.15 -0.53 -0.48
CA GLY A 50 -4.11 -0.29 -1.50
C GLY A 50 -2.67 -0.50 -1.02
N TYR A 51 -2.45 -1.14 0.11
CA TYR A 51 -1.15 -1.66 0.53
C TYR A 51 -1.03 -3.16 0.19
N PHE A 52 0.02 -3.82 0.70
CA PHE A 52 0.28 -5.23 0.42
C PHE A 52 -0.44 -6.17 1.39
N GLY A 53 -1.05 -7.23 0.84
CA GLY A 53 -1.65 -8.32 1.59
C GLY A 53 -0.63 -9.39 2.01
N GLY A 54 -1.07 -10.37 2.79
CA GLY A 54 -0.19 -11.42 3.34
C GLY A 54 0.54 -12.25 2.27
N VAL A 55 -0.13 -12.58 1.16
CA VAL A 55 0.47 -13.32 0.04
C VAL A 55 1.49 -12.48 -0.73
N THR A 56 1.24 -11.18 -0.89
CA THR A 56 2.18 -10.24 -1.52
C THR A 56 3.49 -10.16 -0.73
N TRP A 57 3.41 -10.01 0.60
CA TRP A 57 4.59 -10.05 1.46
C TRP A 57 5.34 -11.40 1.37
N ALA A 58 4.61 -12.51 1.30
CA ALA A 58 5.21 -13.84 1.11
C ALA A 58 5.98 -13.93 -0.20
N MET A 59 5.43 -13.43 -1.32
CA MET A 59 6.12 -13.46 -2.61
C MET A 59 7.36 -12.54 -2.64
N LEU A 60 7.31 -11.37 -2.02
CA LEU A 60 8.49 -10.49 -1.92
C LEU A 60 9.62 -11.16 -1.12
N VAL A 61 9.31 -11.75 0.05
CA VAL A 61 10.31 -12.46 0.86
C VAL A 61 10.82 -13.71 0.13
N ALA A 62 9.95 -14.48 -0.53
CA ALA A 62 10.35 -15.63 -1.34
C ALA A 62 11.33 -15.22 -2.46
N ARG A 63 11.08 -14.10 -3.15
CA ARG A 63 12.01 -13.57 -4.15
C ARG A 63 13.36 -13.19 -3.55
N THR A 64 13.38 -12.63 -2.33
CA THR A 64 14.63 -12.38 -1.61
C THR A 64 15.37 -13.68 -1.29
N CYS A 65 14.67 -14.74 -0.87
CA CYS A 65 15.27 -16.05 -0.63
C CYS A 65 15.87 -16.67 -1.90
N GLN A 66 15.23 -16.51 -3.06
CA GLN A 66 15.79 -16.97 -4.34
C GLN A 66 17.09 -16.27 -4.72
N LEU A 67 17.22 -14.96 -4.41
CA LEU A 67 18.42 -14.17 -4.70
C LEU A 67 19.57 -14.44 -3.71
N TYR A 68 19.27 -14.98 -2.52
CA TYR A 68 20.23 -15.22 -1.44
C TYR A 68 20.00 -16.60 -0.79
N PRO A 69 20.19 -17.71 -1.51
CA PRO A 69 19.68 -19.03 -1.12
C PRO A 69 20.25 -19.58 0.20
N ASN A 70 21.50 -19.24 0.50
CA ASN A 70 22.23 -19.72 1.68
C ASN A 70 22.22 -18.69 2.85
N ALA A 71 21.47 -17.60 2.74
CA ALA A 71 21.45 -16.55 3.75
C ALA A 71 20.57 -16.92 4.95
N ALA A 72 21.06 -16.62 6.16
CA ALA A 72 20.27 -16.69 7.39
C ALA A 72 19.15 -15.65 7.39
N ALA A 73 18.07 -15.91 8.16
CA ALA A 73 16.89 -15.04 8.21
C ALA A 73 17.17 -13.55 8.49
N ALA A 74 18.13 -13.23 9.39
CA ALA A 74 18.55 -11.86 9.67
C ALA A 74 19.09 -11.15 8.41
N THR A 75 20.00 -11.81 7.69
CA THR A 75 20.56 -11.34 6.42
C THR A 75 19.47 -11.22 5.35
N LEU A 76 18.53 -12.16 5.28
CA LEU A 76 17.39 -12.08 4.36
C LEU A 76 16.50 -10.86 4.63
N VAL A 77 16.21 -10.52 5.89
CA VAL A 77 15.43 -9.32 6.25
C VAL A 77 16.16 -8.04 5.83
N HIS A 78 17.48 -7.96 6.04
CA HIS A 78 18.27 -6.83 5.53
C HIS A 78 18.30 -6.76 4.00
N LYS A 79 18.55 -7.89 3.32
CA LYS A 79 18.57 -7.97 1.85
C LYS A 79 17.21 -7.69 1.22
N PHE A 80 16.11 -8.01 1.89
CA PHE A 80 14.75 -7.66 1.47
C PHE A 80 14.61 -6.15 1.28
N PHE A 81 15.02 -5.36 2.28
CA PHE A 81 14.98 -3.90 2.18
C PHE A 81 15.94 -3.38 1.10
N LEU A 82 17.15 -3.94 0.98
CA LEU A 82 18.10 -3.56 -0.07
C LEU A 82 17.52 -3.77 -1.48
N VAL A 83 16.89 -4.93 -1.72
CA VAL A 83 16.30 -5.27 -3.01
C VAL A 83 15.11 -4.35 -3.33
N PHE A 84 14.14 -4.21 -2.42
CA PHE A 84 12.87 -3.52 -2.74
C PHE A 84 12.90 -1.99 -2.58
N SER A 85 13.88 -1.43 -1.83
CA SER A 85 14.16 0.01 -1.87
C SER A 85 14.80 0.46 -3.19
N ARG A 86 15.54 -0.43 -3.87
CA ARG A 86 16.26 -0.17 -5.14
C ARG A 86 15.58 -0.78 -6.37
N TRP A 87 14.42 -1.44 -6.20
CA TRP A 87 13.73 -2.10 -7.30
C TRP A 87 13.18 -1.08 -8.31
N LYS A 88 13.47 -1.30 -9.60
CA LYS A 88 13.06 -0.42 -10.70
C LYS A 88 11.59 -0.64 -11.07
N TRP A 89 10.68 -0.19 -10.22
CA TRP A 89 9.23 -0.19 -10.50
C TRP A 89 8.92 0.63 -11.77
N PRO A 90 7.98 0.20 -12.63
CA PRO A 90 7.00 -0.87 -12.43
C PRO A 90 7.44 -2.26 -12.95
N ASN A 91 8.73 -2.59 -13.04
CA ASN A 91 9.16 -3.94 -13.42
C ASN A 91 8.55 -5.00 -12.46
N PRO A 92 7.96 -6.09 -12.97
CA PRO A 92 7.22 -7.04 -12.14
C PRO A 92 8.14 -7.92 -11.30
N VAL A 93 7.71 -8.21 -10.06
CA VAL A 93 8.30 -9.27 -9.24
C VAL A 93 7.69 -10.60 -9.67
N LEU A 94 8.53 -11.50 -10.19
CA LEU A 94 8.19 -12.86 -10.61
C LEU A 94 8.98 -13.87 -9.76
N LEU A 95 8.34 -14.97 -9.34
CA LEU A 95 9.00 -16.10 -8.64
C LEU A 95 9.42 -17.24 -9.58
N LYS A 96 8.73 -17.39 -10.71
CA LYS A 96 9.09 -18.29 -11.81
C LYS A 96 8.72 -17.65 -13.14
N HIS A 97 9.23 -18.19 -14.24
CA HIS A 97 8.75 -17.82 -15.57
C HIS A 97 7.29 -18.25 -15.73
N PRO A 98 6.41 -17.42 -16.34
CA PRO A 98 5.02 -17.81 -16.57
C PRO A 98 4.91 -18.97 -17.55
N ASP A 99 4.25 -20.04 -17.13
CA ASP A 99 3.94 -21.20 -17.98
C ASP A 99 2.96 -20.81 -19.10
N ASN A 100 3.25 -21.17 -20.36
CA ASN A 100 2.37 -20.85 -21.50
C ASN A 100 1.21 -21.87 -21.59
N VAL A 101 0.13 -21.62 -20.83
CA VAL A 101 -1.00 -22.54 -20.66
C VAL A 101 -2.25 -22.03 -21.38
N ASN A 102 -2.67 -22.73 -22.44
CA ASN A 102 -3.82 -22.35 -23.27
C ASN A 102 -5.18 -22.83 -22.70
N LEU A 103 -5.49 -22.44 -21.45
CA LEU A 103 -6.80 -22.68 -20.82
C LEU A 103 -7.73 -21.45 -20.88
N ARG A 104 -7.40 -20.45 -21.71
CA ARG A 104 -8.19 -19.24 -22.00
C ARG A 104 -8.58 -18.35 -20.80
N PHE A 105 -8.00 -18.57 -19.62
CA PHE A 105 -8.14 -17.62 -18.51
C PHE A 105 -7.30 -16.37 -18.77
N GLN A 106 -7.78 -15.21 -18.30
CA GLN A 106 -7.01 -13.98 -18.33
C GLN A 106 -5.78 -14.11 -17.44
N VAL A 107 -4.60 -13.89 -18.01
CA VAL A 107 -3.30 -13.85 -17.32
C VAL A 107 -2.82 -12.40 -17.31
N TRP A 108 -2.16 -11.97 -16.24
CA TRP A 108 -1.51 -10.66 -16.20
C TRP A 108 -0.36 -10.62 -17.21
N ASP A 109 -0.49 -9.77 -18.24
CA ASP A 109 0.57 -9.53 -19.22
C ASP A 109 0.41 -8.12 -19.82
N PRO A 110 1.28 -7.16 -19.45
CA PRO A 110 1.19 -5.78 -19.91
C PRO A 110 1.47 -5.61 -21.41
N ARG A 111 2.00 -6.62 -22.10
CA ARG A 111 2.21 -6.56 -23.56
C ARG A 111 0.87 -6.61 -24.28
N VAL A 112 0.01 -7.55 -23.90
CA VAL A 112 -1.30 -7.79 -24.54
C VAL A 112 -2.43 -6.98 -23.91
N ASN A 113 -2.41 -6.76 -22.60
CA ASN A 113 -3.47 -6.07 -21.89
C ASN A 113 -3.07 -4.63 -21.52
N ALA A 114 -3.83 -3.64 -22.00
CA ALA A 114 -3.55 -2.23 -21.74
C ALA A 114 -3.74 -1.84 -20.26
N SER A 115 -4.67 -2.45 -19.52
CA SER A 115 -4.88 -2.12 -18.09
C SER A 115 -3.66 -2.47 -17.25
N ASP A 116 -3.02 -3.60 -17.59
CA ASP A 116 -1.89 -4.16 -16.84
C ASP A 116 -0.63 -3.30 -16.91
N ARG A 117 -0.53 -2.42 -17.92
CA ARG A 117 0.56 -1.44 -18.10
C ARG A 117 0.56 -0.34 -17.04
N TYR A 118 -0.59 -0.06 -16.44
CA TYR A 118 -0.75 1.03 -15.46
C TYR A 118 -0.59 0.55 -14.00
N HIS A 119 -0.29 -0.74 -13.76
CA HIS A 119 -0.03 -1.23 -12.41
C HIS A 119 1.31 -0.68 -11.87
N PRO A 120 1.33 0.06 -10.75
CA PRO A 120 2.51 0.81 -10.32
C PRO A 120 3.56 -0.04 -9.60
N MET A 121 3.17 -1.16 -8.97
CA MET A 121 4.06 -2.08 -8.25
C MET A 121 3.66 -3.55 -8.48
N PRO A 122 3.75 -4.11 -9.70
CA PRO A 122 3.20 -5.43 -9.99
C PRO A 122 3.99 -6.57 -9.32
N ILE A 123 3.28 -7.40 -8.55
CA ILE A 123 3.85 -8.57 -7.85
C ILE A 123 2.97 -9.77 -8.19
N ILE A 124 3.50 -10.69 -8.99
CA ILE A 124 2.69 -11.63 -9.76
C ILE A 124 2.65 -13.01 -9.10
N THR A 125 1.45 -13.57 -8.99
CA THR A 125 1.25 -14.91 -8.42
C THR A 125 1.90 -16.00 -9.29
N PRO A 126 2.65 -16.97 -8.73
CA PRO A 126 3.34 -18.00 -9.52
C PRO A 126 2.38 -18.98 -10.21
N ALA A 127 1.29 -19.36 -9.56
CA ALA A 127 0.33 -20.34 -10.08
C ALA A 127 -0.49 -19.76 -11.24
N TYR A 128 -0.68 -20.55 -12.31
CA TYR A 128 -1.57 -20.23 -13.43
C TYR A 128 -3.06 -20.29 -13.02
N PRO A 129 -3.93 -19.34 -13.42
CA PRO A 129 -3.61 -18.14 -14.19
C PRO A 129 -2.93 -17.10 -13.31
N GLN A 130 -1.79 -16.60 -13.76
CA GLN A 130 -0.99 -15.64 -13.01
C GLN A 130 -1.72 -14.29 -12.98
N GLN A 131 -1.80 -13.67 -11.81
CA GLN A 131 -2.49 -12.40 -11.56
C GLN A 131 -1.57 -11.44 -10.82
N ASN A 132 -1.79 -10.13 -11.00
CA ASN A 132 -1.15 -9.14 -10.15
C ASN A 132 -1.80 -9.15 -8.75
N SER A 133 -1.03 -9.41 -7.69
CA SER A 133 -1.52 -9.39 -6.30
C SER A 133 -1.70 -7.99 -5.73
N THR A 134 -1.21 -6.95 -6.41
CA THR A 134 -1.14 -5.56 -5.95
C THR A 134 -1.90 -4.59 -6.84
N PHE A 135 -2.97 -5.06 -7.49
CA PHE A 135 -3.83 -4.26 -8.38
C PHE A 135 -4.52 -3.06 -7.68
N ASN A 136 -4.58 -3.04 -6.35
CA ASN A 136 -5.15 -1.94 -5.57
C ASN A 136 -4.14 -0.83 -5.20
N VAL A 137 -2.84 -0.99 -5.51
CA VAL A 137 -1.81 0.00 -5.16
C VAL A 137 -2.00 1.29 -5.96
N SER A 138 -2.04 2.43 -5.27
CA SER A 138 -2.13 3.77 -5.85
C SER A 138 -0.75 4.45 -5.83
N GLU A 139 -0.64 5.66 -6.38
CA GLU A 139 0.65 6.36 -6.35
C GLU A 139 1.00 6.84 -4.92
N SER A 140 0.01 7.21 -4.10
CA SER A 140 0.25 7.53 -2.68
C SER A 140 0.68 6.31 -1.88
N THR A 141 0.00 5.16 -2.02
CA THR A 141 0.40 3.98 -1.24
C THR A 141 1.76 3.45 -1.69
N LYS A 142 2.10 3.52 -2.99
CA LYS A 142 3.46 3.30 -3.51
C LYS A 142 4.48 4.25 -2.88
N LYS A 143 4.25 5.57 -2.86
CA LYS A 143 5.14 6.55 -2.21
C LYS A 143 5.37 6.22 -0.73
N VAL A 144 4.32 5.83 0.01
CA VAL A 144 4.43 5.39 1.41
C VAL A 144 5.25 4.10 1.53
N ILE A 145 4.95 3.06 0.75
CA ILE A 145 5.68 1.78 0.77
C ILE A 145 7.17 1.99 0.47
N LEU A 146 7.51 2.79 -0.55
CA LEU A 146 8.90 3.10 -0.89
C LEU A 146 9.60 3.90 0.22
N THR A 147 8.90 4.81 0.90
CA THR A 147 9.44 5.54 2.05
C THR A 147 9.79 4.56 3.19
N GLU A 148 8.87 3.66 3.52
CA GLU A 148 9.09 2.68 4.60
C GLU A 148 10.14 1.62 4.21
N PHE A 149 10.27 1.22 2.94
CA PHE A 149 11.39 0.37 2.49
C PHE A 149 12.75 1.06 2.65
N ASN A 150 12.88 2.32 2.26
CA ASN A 150 14.11 3.09 2.46
C ASN A 150 14.41 3.28 3.95
N ARG A 151 13.38 3.48 4.79
CA ARG A 151 13.55 3.52 6.24
C ARG A 151 14.02 2.17 6.82
N GLY A 152 13.39 1.07 6.43
CA GLY A 152 13.78 -0.28 6.85
C GLY A 152 15.19 -0.67 6.40
N MET A 153 15.62 -0.21 5.22
CA MET A 153 17.00 -0.36 4.75
C MET A 153 17.98 0.35 5.70
N ASN A 154 17.77 1.63 5.96
CA ASN A 154 18.64 2.40 6.86
C ASN A 154 18.67 1.86 8.30
N ILE A 155 17.56 1.31 8.81
CA ILE A 155 17.53 0.68 10.13
C ILE A 155 18.30 -0.65 10.11
N THR A 156 18.07 -1.50 9.10
CA THR A 156 18.75 -2.80 9.03
C THR A 156 20.24 -2.70 8.74
N ASP A 157 20.71 -1.67 8.02
CA ASP A 157 22.15 -1.37 7.92
C ASP A 157 22.80 -1.26 9.31
N GLU A 158 22.23 -0.44 10.20
CA GLU A 158 22.81 -0.17 11.52
C GLU A 158 22.64 -1.37 12.48
N ILE A 159 21.58 -2.18 12.31
CA ILE A 159 21.41 -3.47 13.01
C ILE A 159 22.51 -4.46 12.58
N MET A 160 22.76 -4.61 11.28
CA MET A 160 23.79 -5.52 10.75
C MET A 160 25.21 -5.08 11.13
N LEU A 161 25.42 -3.79 11.39
CA LEU A 161 26.65 -3.24 11.97
C LEU A 161 26.73 -3.33 13.50
N GLY A 162 25.73 -3.94 14.17
CA GLY A 162 25.71 -4.14 15.62
C GLY A 162 25.49 -2.87 16.46
N ARG A 163 25.07 -1.77 15.84
CA ARG A 163 24.96 -0.44 16.50
C ARG A 163 23.62 -0.20 17.18
N ILE A 164 22.57 -0.89 16.73
CA ILE A 164 21.21 -0.83 17.30
C ILE A 164 20.56 -2.22 17.31
N PRO A 165 19.60 -2.47 18.21
CA PRO A 165 18.94 -3.76 18.31
C PRO A 165 17.67 -3.84 17.43
N TRP A 166 17.12 -5.04 17.26
CA TRP A 166 16.03 -5.32 16.31
C TRP A 166 14.71 -4.62 16.65
N GLU A 167 14.46 -4.27 17.91
CA GLU A 167 13.26 -3.57 18.37
C GLU A 167 13.02 -2.27 17.59
N ARG A 168 14.10 -1.59 17.19
CA ARG A 168 14.06 -0.37 16.35
C ARG A 168 13.39 -0.57 15.00
N LEU A 169 13.45 -1.78 14.44
CA LEU A 169 12.73 -2.11 13.20
C LEU A 169 11.21 -2.20 13.42
N PHE A 170 10.75 -2.40 14.65
CA PHE A 170 9.32 -2.57 14.96
C PHE A 170 8.69 -1.34 15.64
N GLU A 171 9.44 -0.25 15.79
CA GLU A 171 8.96 1.03 16.30
C GLU A 171 8.02 1.72 15.29
N ALA A 172 6.74 1.82 15.64
CA ALA A 172 5.71 2.39 14.77
C ALA A 172 5.98 3.88 14.47
N PRO A 173 5.93 4.30 13.19
CA PRO A 173 5.96 5.72 12.82
C PRO A 173 4.77 6.47 13.41
N SER A 174 4.99 7.67 13.97
CA SER A 174 3.94 8.51 14.55
C SER A 174 3.05 9.16 13.50
N PHE A 175 2.10 8.39 12.96
CA PHE A 175 1.18 8.79 11.90
C PHE A 175 0.47 10.11 12.21
N PHE A 176 -0.03 10.29 13.44
CA PHE A 176 -0.82 11.46 13.83
C PHE A 176 -0.01 12.75 13.99
N TYR A 177 1.32 12.64 14.04
CA TYR A 177 2.21 13.81 14.08
C TYR A 177 2.96 14.05 12.77
N ARG A 178 3.06 13.05 11.88
CA ARG A 178 3.65 13.17 10.53
C ARG A 178 2.94 14.21 9.66
N TYR A 179 1.61 14.26 9.70
CA TYR A 179 0.80 15.14 8.85
C TYR A 179 0.26 16.36 9.59
N ARG A 180 0.04 17.47 8.87
CA ARG A 180 -0.59 18.70 9.41
C ARG A 180 -2.11 18.69 9.26
N HIS A 181 -2.62 17.97 8.25
CA HIS A 181 -4.01 17.89 7.86
C HIS A 181 -4.42 16.43 7.73
N PHE A 182 -5.69 16.15 8.03
CA PHE A 182 -6.27 14.82 7.95
C PHE A 182 -7.69 14.90 7.40
N ILE A 183 -8.16 13.82 6.77
CA ILE A 183 -9.58 13.50 6.68
C ILE A 183 -9.88 12.42 7.71
N VAL A 184 -10.94 12.61 8.50
CA VAL A 184 -11.51 11.60 9.39
C VAL A 184 -12.76 11.05 8.73
N LEU A 185 -12.83 9.73 8.53
CA LEU A 185 -14.04 9.03 8.14
C LEU A 185 -14.70 8.50 9.41
N LEU A 186 -15.95 8.86 9.65
CA LEU A 186 -16.79 8.43 10.76
C LEU A 186 -17.84 7.46 10.20
N VAL A 187 -17.77 6.20 10.61
CA VAL A 187 -18.71 5.14 10.22
C VAL A 187 -19.55 4.82 11.44
N ASN A 188 -20.87 5.00 11.37
CA ASN A 188 -21.77 4.78 12.50
C ASN A 188 -22.82 3.70 12.19
N SER A 189 -23.29 3.01 13.23
CA SER A 189 -24.46 2.11 13.18
C SER A 189 -25.18 2.05 14.53
N GLN A 190 -26.32 1.33 14.57
CA GLN A 190 -27.09 1.10 15.80
C GLN A 190 -26.80 -0.25 16.48
N THR A 191 -26.36 -1.27 15.72
CA THR A 191 -26.04 -2.61 16.26
C THR A 191 -24.62 -3.04 15.87
N ALA A 192 -24.05 -3.98 16.62
CA ALA A 192 -22.68 -4.46 16.40
C ALA A 192 -22.54 -5.25 15.08
N ASP A 193 -23.52 -6.07 14.73
CA ASP A 193 -23.52 -6.86 13.48
C ASP A 193 -23.60 -5.93 12.27
N ASP A 194 -24.52 -4.95 12.31
CA ASP A 194 -24.61 -3.89 11.31
C ASP A 194 -23.32 -3.09 11.21
N HIS A 195 -22.67 -2.83 12.34
CA HIS A 195 -21.40 -2.09 12.37
C HIS A 195 -20.31 -2.84 11.62
N LEU A 196 -20.23 -4.16 11.81
CA LEU A 196 -19.21 -5.01 11.19
C LEU A 196 -19.39 -5.08 9.67
N GLU A 197 -20.62 -5.33 9.21
CA GLU A 197 -20.96 -5.33 7.78
C GLU A 197 -20.68 -3.96 7.13
N TRP A 198 -21.12 -2.88 7.78
CA TRP A 198 -20.96 -1.51 7.29
C TRP A 198 -19.50 -1.06 7.26
N CYS A 199 -18.73 -1.35 8.31
CA CYS A 199 -17.29 -1.13 8.35
C CYS A 199 -16.57 -1.86 7.21
N GLY A 200 -16.91 -3.13 6.95
CA GLY A 200 -16.31 -3.92 5.87
C GLY A 200 -16.60 -3.33 4.48
N LEU A 201 -17.82 -2.86 4.23
CA LEU A 201 -18.16 -2.16 2.99
C LEU A 201 -17.37 -0.87 2.87
N VAL A 202 -17.38 0.00 3.88
CA VAL A 202 -16.67 1.29 3.85
C VAL A 202 -15.18 1.08 3.59
N GLU A 203 -14.51 0.18 4.32
CA GLU A 203 -13.09 -0.13 4.15
C GLU A 203 -12.77 -0.54 2.70
N SER A 204 -13.63 -1.35 2.07
CA SER A 204 -13.46 -1.78 0.67
C SER A 204 -13.50 -0.63 -0.36
N LYS A 205 -14.04 0.54 0.04
CA LYS A 205 -14.23 1.72 -0.81
C LYS A 205 -13.25 2.85 -0.51
N VAL A 206 -12.61 2.92 0.67
CA VAL A 206 -11.71 4.05 1.05
C VAL A 206 -10.64 4.35 -0.02
N ARG A 207 -10.11 3.33 -0.71
CA ARG A 207 -9.17 3.49 -1.82
C ARG A 207 -9.69 4.38 -2.97
N LEU A 208 -11.01 4.48 -3.16
CA LEU A 208 -11.63 5.34 -4.17
C LEU A 208 -11.50 6.82 -3.78
N LEU A 209 -11.64 7.16 -2.50
CA LEU A 209 -11.36 8.50 -2.00
C LEU A 209 -9.88 8.85 -2.18
N ILE A 210 -8.96 7.94 -1.85
CA ILE A 210 -7.52 8.13 -2.09
C ILE A 210 -7.24 8.40 -3.58
N GLY A 211 -7.80 7.59 -4.49
CA GLY A 211 -7.64 7.79 -5.93
C GLY A 211 -8.30 9.05 -6.49
N ASN A 212 -9.32 9.60 -5.82
CA ASN A 212 -9.89 10.91 -6.17
C ASN A 212 -9.00 12.06 -5.66
N LEU A 213 -8.50 11.97 -4.43
CA LEU A 213 -7.59 12.95 -3.84
C LEU A 213 -6.26 13.04 -4.62
N GLU A 214 -5.74 11.91 -5.12
CA GLU A 214 -4.53 11.86 -5.96
C GLU A 214 -4.65 12.60 -7.31
N ARG A 215 -5.86 12.85 -7.80
CA ARG A 215 -6.09 13.64 -9.02
C ARG A 215 -6.11 15.14 -8.76
N ASN A 216 -6.19 15.57 -7.49
CA ASN A 216 -6.13 16.99 -7.14
C ASN A 216 -4.67 17.46 -7.22
N PRO A 217 -4.32 18.43 -8.10
CA PRO A 217 -2.93 18.85 -8.33
C PRO A 217 -2.28 19.52 -7.12
N HIS A 218 -3.04 19.83 -6.07
CA HIS A 218 -2.54 20.41 -4.83
C HIS A 218 -2.26 19.37 -3.74
N ILE A 219 -2.60 18.09 -3.94
CA ILE A 219 -2.35 17.01 -2.97
C ILE A 219 -1.15 16.18 -3.43
N ALA A 220 -0.03 16.32 -2.71
CA ALA A 220 1.19 15.56 -2.96
C ALA A 220 1.07 14.10 -2.52
N LEU A 221 0.29 13.84 -1.45
CA LEU A 221 0.09 12.51 -0.86
C LEU A 221 -1.22 12.42 -0.05
N ALA A 222 -1.96 11.31 -0.23
CA ALA A 222 -3.03 10.90 0.66
C ALA A 222 -2.72 9.53 1.30
N HIS A 223 -2.42 9.51 2.60
CA HIS A 223 -1.98 8.32 3.35
C HIS A 223 -3.07 7.84 4.30
N VAL A 224 -3.80 6.78 3.95
CA VAL A 224 -4.77 6.12 4.84
C VAL A 224 -4.06 5.26 5.90
N ASN A 225 -4.39 5.45 7.18
CA ASN A 225 -3.97 4.53 8.23
C ASN A 225 -4.80 3.24 8.16
N PRO A 226 -4.19 2.04 8.03
CA PRO A 226 -4.96 0.79 7.98
C PRO A 226 -5.66 0.41 9.28
N LYS A 227 -5.28 1.02 10.41
CA LYS A 227 -5.95 0.78 11.68
C LYS A 227 -7.27 1.55 11.74
N CYS A 228 -8.35 0.82 11.97
CA CYS A 228 -9.62 1.37 12.43
C CYS A 228 -9.54 1.72 13.93
N PHE A 229 -10.18 2.81 14.34
CA PHE A 229 -10.24 3.30 15.72
C PHE A 229 -11.68 3.44 16.19
N GLU A 230 -12.04 2.83 17.30
CA GLU A 230 -13.35 3.04 17.93
C GLU A 230 -13.44 4.44 18.56
N PHE A 231 -14.55 5.14 18.33
CA PHE A 231 -14.83 6.40 19.03
C PHE A 231 -15.36 6.10 20.44
N LYS A 232 -14.49 6.16 21.43
CA LYS A 232 -14.89 6.03 22.83
C LYS A 232 -15.53 7.33 23.32
N LYS A 233 -16.86 7.41 23.22
CA LYS A 233 -17.68 8.38 23.96
C LYS A 233 -17.28 8.28 25.44
N GLY A 234 -16.87 9.40 26.05
CA GLY A 234 -16.25 9.40 27.37
C GLY A 234 -17.08 8.69 28.43
N GLN A 235 -16.69 7.46 28.78
CA GLN A 235 -17.30 6.74 29.89
C GLN A 235 -16.82 7.39 31.18
N SER A 236 -17.73 8.07 31.88
CA SER A 236 -17.59 8.32 33.31
C SER A 236 -17.27 7.00 34.01
N ALA A 237 -16.37 7.05 35.00
CA ALA A 237 -15.90 5.88 35.72
C ALA A 237 -17.00 5.25 36.59
N ASN A 238 -17.84 4.39 36.00
CA ASN A 238 -18.71 3.47 36.74
C ASN A 238 -17.88 2.30 37.32
N ASN A 239 -16.93 2.64 38.22
CA ASN A 239 -16.38 1.77 39.26
C ASN A 239 -15.41 2.55 40.17
N SER A 240 -15.95 3.52 40.92
CA SER A 240 -15.35 4.03 42.16
C SER A 240 -16.44 4.67 43.02
N GLN A 241 -16.98 3.92 43.99
CA GLN A 241 -17.58 4.58 45.16
C GLN A 241 -16.45 5.30 45.92
N ASN A 242 -16.77 6.49 46.45
CA ASN A 242 -15.94 7.33 47.32
C ASN A 242 -14.76 8.07 46.65
N ASN A 243 -14.99 9.32 46.22
CA ASN A 243 -14.56 10.46 47.05
C ASN A 243 -15.09 11.81 46.53
N SER A 244 -15.28 12.75 47.45
CA SER A 244 -15.70 14.12 47.19
C SER A 244 -14.58 14.97 46.57
N GLY A 245 -14.86 15.65 45.46
CA GLY A 245 -13.93 16.58 44.82
C GLY A 245 -14.52 17.30 43.60
N ASN A 246 -14.90 18.57 43.78
CA ASN A 246 -15.19 19.63 42.80
C ASN A 246 -15.78 19.22 41.43
N GLU A 247 -17.09 19.44 41.26
CA GLU A 247 -17.85 19.11 40.03
C GLU A 247 -17.61 20.04 38.82
N ASP A 248 -16.90 21.16 38.97
CA ASP A 248 -16.89 22.22 37.94
C ASP A 248 -15.79 22.09 36.87
N ASP A 249 -14.66 21.43 37.14
CA ASP A 249 -13.61 21.18 36.13
C ASP A 249 -14.02 20.08 35.11
N LEU A 250 -14.95 19.20 35.48
CA LEU A 250 -15.44 18.12 34.59
C LEU A 250 -16.34 18.65 33.46
N LYS A 251 -17.02 19.79 33.67
CA LYS A 251 -18.02 20.32 32.71
C LYS A 251 -17.38 20.94 31.46
N GLN A 252 -16.17 21.50 31.54
CA GLN A 252 -15.50 22.11 30.37
C GLN A 252 -14.86 21.10 29.40
N SER A 253 -14.61 19.85 29.82
CA SER A 253 -14.05 18.81 28.95
C SER A 253 -15.13 17.99 28.22
N GLN A 254 -16.29 17.77 28.85
CA GLN A 254 -17.38 16.95 28.29
C GLN A 254 -18.15 17.63 27.14
N GLY A 255 -18.21 18.97 27.10
CA GLY A 255 -18.98 19.72 26.10
C GLY A 255 -18.50 19.59 24.64
N ASN A 256 -17.23 19.26 24.41
CA ASN A 256 -16.66 19.21 23.05
C ASN A 256 -16.56 17.80 22.43
N GLN A 257 -16.57 16.72 23.23
CA GLN A 257 -16.53 15.35 22.70
C GLN A 257 -17.92 14.82 22.31
N SER A 258 -18.97 15.30 22.96
CA SER A 258 -20.36 14.91 22.70
C SER A 258 -20.91 15.37 21.34
N ALA A 259 -20.22 16.29 20.65
CA ALA A 259 -20.63 16.84 19.35
C ALA A 259 -20.12 16.06 18.11
N VAL A 260 -19.31 14.99 18.29
CA VAL A 260 -18.72 14.26 17.14
C VAL A 260 -19.73 13.30 16.50
N THR A 261 -20.35 12.45 17.33
CA THR A 261 -21.40 11.48 16.93
C THR A 261 -22.31 11.15 18.11
N SER A 262 -23.59 10.90 17.83
CA SER A 262 -24.58 10.44 18.82
C SER A 262 -24.73 8.91 18.87
N ALA A 263 -24.31 8.20 17.82
CA ALA A 263 -24.53 6.77 17.62
C ALA A 263 -23.85 5.88 18.68
N PRO A 264 -24.41 4.68 18.98
CA PRO A 264 -23.82 3.75 19.94
C PRO A 264 -22.55 3.08 19.42
N PHE A 265 -22.47 2.77 18.13
CA PHE A 265 -21.28 2.24 17.47
C PHE A 265 -20.72 3.27 16.50
N CYS A 266 -19.43 3.59 16.64
CA CYS A 266 -18.72 4.48 15.74
C CYS A 266 -17.26 4.04 15.55
N SER A 267 -16.89 3.83 14.30
CA SER A 267 -15.55 3.47 13.83
C SER A 267 -14.95 4.61 13.02
N MET A 268 -13.65 4.83 13.18
CA MET A 268 -12.92 5.92 12.54
C MET A 268 -11.72 5.43 11.75
N TRP A 269 -11.59 5.95 10.53
CA TRP A 269 -10.36 5.89 9.74
C TRP A 269 -9.79 7.28 9.55
N PHE A 270 -8.46 7.37 9.47
CA PHE A 270 -7.74 8.62 9.31
C PHE A 270 -6.88 8.58 8.06
N ILE A 271 -7.01 9.60 7.22
CA ILE A 271 -6.21 9.81 6.01
C ILE A 271 -5.35 11.05 6.25
N GLY A 272 -4.04 10.89 6.39
CA GLY A 272 -3.10 11.99 6.49
C GLY A 272 -2.86 12.62 5.12
N LEU A 273 -2.89 13.95 5.06
CA LEU A 273 -2.71 14.71 3.81
C LEU A 273 -1.38 15.48 3.83
N GLU A 274 -0.68 15.41 2.70
CA GLU A 274 0.43 16.29 2.35
C GLU A 274 0.02 17.11 1.13
N PHE A 275 0.07 18.43 1.25
CA PHE A 275 -0.20 19.36 0.15
C PHE A 275 1.10 19.77 -0.53
N GLU A 276 1.00 20.08 -1.83
CA GLU A 276 2.11 20.64 -2.57
C GLU A 276 2.58 21.98 -2.00
N ARG A 277 3.87 22.29 -2.14
CA ARG A 277 4.45 23.52 -1.61
C ARG A 277 4.16 24.70 -2.54
N SER A 278 3.01 25.34 -2.37
CA SER A 278 2.75 26.67 -2.93
C SER A 278 2.21 27.64 -1.88
N GLU A 279 2.42 28.93 -2.11
CA GLU A 279 2.04 29.98 -1.16
C GLU A 279 0.51 30.13 -1.13
N ASN A 280 -0.06 30.15 0.07
CA ASN A 280 -1.49 30.40 0.35
C ASN A 280 -2.51 29.45 -0.33
N LEU A 281 -2.21 28.15 -0.39
CA LEU A 281 -3.19 27.13 -0.79
C LEU A 281 -4.37 27.04 0.18
N ASN A 282 -5.56 27.41 -0.30
CA ASN A 282 -6.84 27.05 0.30
C ASN A 282 -7.53 26.00 -0.59
N VAL A 283 -7.20 24.72 -0.38
CA VAL A 283 -7.76 23.61 -1.17
C VAL A 283 -9.09 23.21 -0.56
N ASP A 284 -10.19 23.37 -1.31
CA ASP A 284 -11.46 22.77 -0.95
C ASP A 284 -11.45 21.27 -1.28
N LEU A 285 -11.89 20.45 -0.33
CA LEU A 285 -12.01 19.00 -0.43
C LEU A 285 -13.46 18.54 -0.37
N THR A 286 -14.40 19.46 -0.16
CA THR A 286 -15.82 19.17 0.13
C THR A 286 -16.45 18.32 -0.96
N GLU A 287 -16.26 18.68 -2.24
CA GLU A 287 -16.79 17.91 -3.38
C GLU A 287 -16.22 16.48 -3.43
N SER A 288 -14.89 16.33 -3.28
CA SER A 288 -14.23 15.01 -3.32
C SER A 288 -14.68 14.11 -2.17
N ILE A 289 -14.96 14.70 -1.02
CA ILE A 289 -15.47 14.04 0.18
C ILE A 289 -16.95 13.64 -0.01
N GLN A 290 -17.79 14.56 -0.47
CA GLN A 290 -19.23 14.36 -0.67
C GLN A 290 -19.50 13.29 -1.75
N ASN A 291 -18.80 13.38 -2.89
CA ASN A 291 -18.89 12.37 -3.95
C ASN A 291 -18.51 10.96 -3.45
N PHE A 292 -17.63 10.86 -2.45
CA PHE A 292 -17.27 9.58 -1.84
C PHE A 292 -18.34 9.08 -0.86
N THR A 293 -18.85 9.92 0.04
CA THR A 293 -19.89 9.53 1.01
C THR A 293 -21.17 9.12 0.29
N GLU A 294 -21.60 9.87 -0.72
CA GLU A 294 -22.75 9.54 -1.57
C GLU A 294 -22.55 8.21 -2.31
N HIS A 295 -21.38 7.99 -2.93
CA HIS A 295 -21.09 6.73 -3.61
C HIS A 295 -21.16 5.52 -2.67
N VAL A 296 -20.65 5.66 -1.44
CA VAL A 296 -20.67 4.59 -0.43
C VAL A 296 -22.10 4.29 0.04
N MET A 297 -22.88 5.33 0.34
CA MET A 297 -24.30 5.19 0.73
C MET A 297 -25.12 4.55 -0.39
N MET A 298 -25.03 5.07 -1.62
CA MET A 298 -25.71 4.52 -2.80
C MET A 298 -25.32 3.07 -3.08
N HIS A 299 -24.04 2.71 -2.93
CA HIS A 299 -23.61 1.32 -3.07
C HIS A 299 -24.23 0.42 -2.00
N GLY A 300 -24.32 0.88 -0.74
CA GLY A 300 -24.98 0.14 0.34
C GLY A 300 -26.47 -0.12 0.08
N VAL A 301 -27.19 0.87 -0.47
CA VAL A 301 -28.59 0.73 -0.91
C VAL A 301 -28.70 -0.28 -2.06
N ASN A 302 -27.88 -0.15 -3.10
CA ASN A 302 -27.96 -0.99 -4.30
C ASN A 302 -27.73 -2.47 -4.02
N ILE A 303 -26.90 -2.82 -3.04
CA ILE A 303 -26.67 -4.22 -2.62
C ILE A 303 -27.63 -4.69 -1.51
N LYS A 304 -28.61 -3.85 -1.10
CA LYS A 304 -29.58 -4.10 -0.01
C LYS A 304 -28.95 -4.39 1.36
N MET A 305 -27.79 -3.79 1.64
CA MET A 305 -27.07 -3.97 2.90
C MET A 305 -27.22 -2.77 3.84
N LEU A 306 -27.50 -1.57 3.31
CA LEU A 306 -27.72 -0.37 4.13
C LEU A 306 -29.03 -0.49 4.93
N LYS A 307 -28.94 -0.37 6.24
CA LYS A 307 -30.06 -0.40 7.21
C LYS A 307 -30.18 0.95 7.92
N GLU A 308 -31.30 1.18 8.62
CA GLU A 308 -31.53 2.42 9.34
C GLU A 308 -30.44 2.71 10.38
N GLY A 309 -29.96 3.95 10.43
CA GLY A 309 -28.88 4.37 11.33
C GLY A 309 -27.46 3.98 10.89
N MET A 310 -27.27 3.16 9.86
CA MET A 310 -25.98 3.04 9.18
C MET A 310 -25.67 4.37 8.45
N THR A 311 -24.58 5.03 8.80
CA THR A 311 -24.17 6.29 8.16
C THR A 311 -22.66 6.36 7.97
N ILE A 312 -22.23 7.14 6.98
CA ILE A 312 -20.83 7.56 6.83
C ILE A 312 -20.79 9.09 6.75
N ASP A 313 -19.90 9.68 7.54
CA ASP A 313 -19.55 11.10 7.51
C ASP A 313 -18.03 11.22 7.34
N ALA A 314 -17.57 12.32 6.75
CA ALA A 314 -16.18 12.50 6.38
C ALA A 314 -15.80 13.98 6.52
N ARG A 315 -14.82 14.27 7.38
CA ARG A 315 -14.49 15.65 7.79
C ARG A 315 -13.00 15.93 7.61
N HIS A 316 -12.68 17.07 6.99
CA HIS A 316 -11.31 17.62 7.02
C HIS A 316 -11.01 18.23 8.40
N VAL A 317 -9.87 17.90 8.98
CA VAL A 317 -9.41 18.40 10.27
C VAL A 317 -7.92 18.75 10.25
N LYS A 318 -7.52 19.79 10.99
CA LYS A 318 -6.12 20.10 11.26
C LYS A 318 -5.62 19.23 12.41
N ARG A 319 -4.31 18.90 12.45
CA ARG A 319 -3.69 18.09 13.52
C ARG A 319 -4.06 18.53 14.94
N LYS A 320 -4.22 19.84 15.17
CA LYS A 320 -4.62 20.41 16.48
C LYS A 320 -6.03 19.99 16.94
N GLN A 321 -6.90 19.55 16.03
CA GLN A 321 -8.28 19.14 16.31
C GLN A 321 -8.42 17.62 16.54
N LEU A 322 -7.34 16.84 16.37
CA LEU A 322 -7.39 15.37 16.55
C LEU A 322 -7.77 14.94 17.97
N SER A 323 -7.54 15.79 18.99
CA SER A 323 -7.96 15.54 20.37
C SER A 323 -9.47 15.55 20.59
N LEU A 324 -10.27 15.91 19.58
CA LEU A 324 -11.73 15.74 19.57
C LEU A 324 -12.13 14.30 19.21
N TYR A 325 -11.25 13.56 18.52
CA TYR A 325 -11.53 12.22 17.96
C TYR A 325 -10.74 11.11 18.65
N LEU A 326 -9.56 11.45 19.19
CA LEU A 326 -8.61 10.50 19.76
C LEU A 326 -8.26 10.88 21.20
N ASP A 327 -8.07 9.86 22.03
CA ASP A 327 -7.62 10.01 23.41
C ASP A 327 -6.35 10.88 23.50
N SER A 328 -6.36 11.80 24.47
CA SER A 328 -5.26 12.74 24.68
C SER A 328 -3.99 12.03 25.15
N ASP A 329 -4.08 10.94 25.92
CA ASP A 329 -2.90 10.20 26.35
C ASP A 329 -2.31 9.34 25.23
N PHE A 330 -3.14 8.80 24.33
CA PHE A 330 -2.71 8.21 23.07
C PHE A 330 -1.94 9.22 22.22
N LEU A 331 -2.46 10.44 22.03
CA LEU A 331 -1.76 11.49 21.30
C LEU A 331 -0.44 11.92 21.99
N LYS A 332 -0.39 11.99 23.33
CA LYS A 332 0.87 12.22 24.07
C LYS A 332 1.89 11.10 23.82
N ARG A 333 1.48 9.83 23.77
CA ARG A 333 2.36 8.68 23.45
C ARG A 333 2.88 8.76 22.01
N GLU A 334 2.01 9.04 21.04
CA GLU A 334 2.36 9.27 19.64
C GLU A 334 3.40 10.39 19.49
N ARG A 335 3.23 11.51 20.22
CA ARG A 335 4.18 12.63 20.22
C ARG A 335 5.57 12.21 20.72
N LYS A 336 5.63 11.51 21.86
CA LYS A 336 6.90 11.03 22.44
C LYS A 336 7.61 10.04 21.49
N SER A 337 6.84 9.20 20.80
CA SER A 337 7.39 8.33 19.74
C SER A 337 8.02 9.14 18.62
N MET A 338 7.37 10.21 18.13
CA MET A 338 7.94 11.07 17.08
C MET A 338 9.25 11.73 17.53
N GLU A 339 9.28 12.25 18.76
CA GLU A 339 10.45 12.92 19.32
C GLU A 339 11.63 11.93 19.46
N SER A 340 11.38 10.68 19.90
CA SER A 340 12.37 9.59 19.89
C SER A 340 12.91 9.28 18.49
N HIS A 341 12.02 9.12 17.50
CA HIS A 341 12.41 8.85 16.11
C HIS A 341 13.24 9.97 15.48
N ASN A 342 12.87 11.23 15.71
CA ASN A 342 13.60 12.39 15.20
C ASN A 342 15.00 12.47 15.82
N ASN A 343 15.11 12.26 17.13
CA ASN A 343 16.40 12.21 17.82
C ASN A 343 17.28 11.07 17.29
N PHE A 344 16.71 9.88 17.07
CA PHE A 344 17.42 8.75 16.47
C PHE A 344 17.91 9.07 15.04
N ASN A 345 17.05 9.59 14.18
CA ASN A 345 17.42 9.96 12.80
C ASN A 345 18.51 11.04 12.76
N ASN A 346 18.46 12.03 13.65
CA ASN A 346 19.49 13.07 13.77
C ASN A 346 20.84 12.46 14.20
N THR A 347 20.86 11.56 15.18
CA THR A 347 22.06 10.83 15.61
C THR A 347 22.63 9.97 14.48
N LEU A 348 21.78 9.26 13.74
CA LEU A 348 22.16 8.45 12.59
C LEU A 348 22.84 9.29 11.50
N LEU A 349 22.25 10.44 11.14
CA LEU A 349 22.81 11.38 10.18
C LEU A 349 24.13 12.00 10.67
N ALA A 350 24.25 12.31 11.96
CA ALA A 350 25.49 12.82 12.55
C ALA A 350 26.62 11.77 12.51
N ASN A 351 26.33 10.51 12.84
CA ASN A 351 27.29 9.42 12.80
C ASN A 351 27.79 9.15 11.38
N ARG A 352 26.89 9.13 10.38
CA ARG A 352 27.27 8.98 8.97
C ARG A 352 28.16 10.13 8.47
N LYS A 353 27.87 11.38 8.88
CA LYS A 353 28.73 12.53 8.56
C LYS A 353 30.13 12.39 9.18
N ARG A 354 30.24 11.99 10.45
CA ARG A 354 31.54 11.74 11.10
C ARG A 354 32.35 10.69 10.35
N LEU A 355 31.76 9.52 10.08
CA LEU A 355 32.43 8.45 9.33
C LEU A 355 32.94 8.91 7.97
N SER A 356 32.15 9.71 7.24
CA SER A 356 32.59 10.26 5.94
C SER A 356 33.72 11.29 6.06
N THR A 357 33.82 12.02 7.18
CA THR A 357 34.92 12.96 7.45
C THR A 357 36.19 12.23 7.86
N GLU A 358 36.09 11.20 8.72
CA GLU A 358 37.21 10.35 9.12
C GLU A 358 37.81 9.62 7.91
N LEU A 359 36.97 9.03 7.05
CA LEU A 359 37.41 8.33 5.84
C LEU A 359 38.09 9.27 4.82
N ALA A 360 37.66 10.53 4.76
CA ALA A 360 38.29 11.57 3.93
C ALA A 360 39.61 12.09 4.53
N GLN A 361 39.79 12.02 5.85
CA GLN A 361 41.04 12.38 6.53
C GLN A 361 42.07 11.25 6.49
N SER A 362 41.65 9.99 6.32
CA SER A 362 42.55 8.83 6.16
C SER A 362 43.11 8.62 4.75
N GLN A 363 42.91 9.56 3.82
CA GLN A 363 43.59 9.57 2.52
C GLN A 363 44.84 10.46 2.60
N ASP A 364 46.01 9.84 2.77
CA ASP A 364 47.29 10.54 2.79
C ASP A 364 47.57 11.29 1.46
N PRO A 365 48.17 12.50 1.51
CA PRO A 365 48.68 13.15 0.32
C PRO A 365 49.82 12.33 -0.32
N LEU A 366 49.78 12.16 -1.64
CA LEU A 366 50.90 11.58 -2.40
C LEU A 366 52.20 12.37 -2.14
N PRO A 367 53.35 11.68 -1.99
CA PRO A 367 54.60 12.33 -1.57
C PRO A 367 55.16 13.28 -2.65
N PRO A 368 55.72 14.44 -2.25
CA PRO A 368 56.26 15.40 -3.20
C PRO A 368 57.68 15.04 -3.63
N GLY A 369 57.90 14.85 -4.93
CA GLY A 369 59.24 14.98 -5.51
C GLY A 369 59.59 14.05 -6.68
N GLN A 370 59.46 14.57 -7.90
CA GLN A 370 60.52 14.52 -8.92
C GLN A 370 60.16 15.45 -10.09
N GLN A 371 60.93 16.53 -10.27
CA GLN A 371 61.01 17.21 -11.57
C GLN A 371 61.91 16.39 -12.49
N PRO A 372 61.65 16.43 -13.81
CA PRO A 372 62.72 16.98 -14.64
C PRO A 372 62.24 17.96 -15.72
N SER A 373 63.13 18.91 -16.01
CA SER A 373 63.36 19.62 -17.29
C SER A 373 62.20 20.28 -18.03
N SER A 374 62.37 21.59 -18.23
CA SER A 374 61.68 22.42 -19.21
C SER A 374 61.74 21.88 -20.65
N GLY A 375 60.58 21.75 -21.30
CA GLY A 375 60.42 21.56 -22.75
C GLY A 375 59.20 22.36 -23.22
N ASN A 376 59.34 23.20 -24.25
CA ASN A 376 58.36 24.24 -24.60
C ASN A 376 57.45 23.84 -25.77
N ARG A 377 56.25 24.47 -25.83
CA ARG A 377 55.26 24.58 -26.92
C ARG A 377 54.06 23.61 -26.91
N GLY A 378 52.86 24.21 -26.93
CA GLY A 378 51.59 23.53 -27.24
C GLY A 378 50.37 24.24 -26.63
N ARG A 379 49.81 25.25 -27.32
CA ARG A 379 48.47 25.77 -27.00
C ARG A 379 47.43 24.70 -27.39
N ASP A 380 46.44 24.43 -26.54
CA ASP A 380 45.06 24.75 -26.92
C ASP A 380 44.05 24.79 -25.75
N SER A 381 42.92 25.44 -26.05
CA SER A 381 41.59 25.49 -25.40
C SER A 381 41.30 24.73 -24.07
N GLY A 382 40.57 25.40 -23.18
CA GLY A 382 40.30 24.92 -21.82
C GLY A 382 38.95 24.19 -21.61
N ALA A 383 38.86 23.51 -20.47
CA ALA A 383 37.62 23.00 -19.88
C ALA A 383 37.69 23.09 -18.35
N LYS A 384 36.58 23.47 -17.69
CA LYS A 384 36.47 23.48 -16.23
C LYS A 384 36.35 22.05 -15.70
N ILE A 385 37.20 21.66 -14.75
CA ILE A 385 37.07 20.39 -14.02
C ILE A 385 35.85 20.48 -13.10
N GLN A 386 34.89 19.59 -13.32
CA GLN A 386 33.67 19.46 -12.52
C GLN A 386 33.79 18.25 -11.58
N ARG A 387 33.25 18.36 -10.36
CA ARG A 387 33.39 17.33 -9.32
C ARG A 387 32.87 15.97 -9.78
N LEU A 388 33.66 14.92 -9.53
CA LEU A 388 33.24 13.52 -9.63
C LEU A 388 32.49 13.11 -8.37
N SER A 389 31.21 12.78 -8.53
CA SER A 389 30.40 12.02 -7.58
C SER A 389 29.48 11.10 -8.37
N ASP A 390 29.33 9.86 -7.90
CA ASP A 390 28.33 8.87 -8.32
C ASP A 390 28.34 8.41 -9.80
N SER A 391 29.13 7.36 -10.09
CA SER A 391 28.68 6.31 -11.01
C SER A 391 29.41 4.99 -10.75
N LEU A 392 28.69 4.01 -10.19
CA LEU A 392 29.00 2.57 -10.31
C LEU A 392 27.69 1.83 -10.59
N THR A 393 27.22 1.95 -11.83
CA THR A 393 26.30 0.98 -12.44
C THR A 393 27.12 0.10 -13.36
N GLU A 394 27.64 -1.02 -12.86
CA GLU A 394 28.12 -2.08 -13.74
C GLU A 394 26.95 -2.88 -14.29
N GLU A 395 26.99 -3.10 -15.60
CA GLU A 395 26.03 -3.89 -16.34
C GLU A 395 26.31 -5.37 -16.12
N ASN A 396 25.27 -6.17 -15.89
CA ASN A 396 25.37 -7.62 -15.99
C ASN A 396 24.50 -8.09 -17.16
N SER A 397 25.10 -8.05 -18.34
CA SER A 397 24.53 -8.47 -19.61
C SER A 397 24.59 -9.99 -19.72
N ASN A 398 23.44 -10.64 -19.91
CA ASN A 398 23.38 -12.05 -20.31
C ASN A 398 22.38 -12.22 -21.46
N ALA A 399 22.90 -12.21 -22.68
CA ALA A 399 22.19 -12.59 -23.90
C ALA A 399 23.17 -13.10 -24.96
N SER A 400 23.05 -14.37 -25.34
CA SER A 400 23.71 -15.04 -26.46
C SER A 400 23.03 -16.42 -26.62
N SER A 401 22.78 -16.99 -27.80
CA SER A 401 22.77 -16.46 -29.16
C SER A 401 22.11 -17.47 -30.14
N ASP A 402 21.87 -16.98 -31.38
CA ASP A 402 21.81 -17.72 -32.66
C ASP A 402 20.56 -18.59 -32.98
N MET A 403 20.13 -18.83 -34.24
CA MET A 403 20.37 -18.26 -35.60
C MET A 403 19.18 -18.70 -36.51
N GLY A 404 18.92 -18.16 -37.72
CA GLY A 404 19.54 -17.07 -38.47
C GLY A 404 18.92 -16.90 -39.89
N ALA A 405 19.37 -15.86 -40.61
CA ALA A 405 19.31 -15.60 -42.07
C ALA A 405 17.95 -15.62 -42.85
N GLY A 406 17.68 -14.56 -43.65
CA GLY A 406 16.71 -14.65 -44.77
C GLY A 406 15.93 -13.38 -45.21
N THR A 407 16.60 -12.28 -45.57
CA THR A 407 15.99 -11.18 -46.37
C THR A 407 16.09 -11.49 -47.88
N PRO A 408 15.18 -11.04 -48.79
CA PRO A 408 15.00 -9.59 -49.06
C PRO A 408 13.63 -9.07 -49.62
N THR A 409 13.61 -7.74 -49.85
CA THR A 409 12.78 -6.93 -50.79
C THR A 409 11.29 -6.66 -50.53
N THR A 410 11.01 -5.40 -50.15
CA THR A 410 9.85 -4.54 -50.53
C THR A 410 9.84 -4.23 -52.05
N PRO A 411 8.76 -3.70 -52.71
CA PRO A 411 7.77 -2.69 -52.26
C PRO A 411 6.27 -3.09 -52.50
N THR A 412 5.21 -2.38 -52.08
CA THR A 412 4.80 -1.01 -52.47
C THR A 412 3.58 -0.51 -51.67
N THR A 413 3.52 0.81 -51.48
CA THR A 413 2.39 1.73 -51.17
C THR A 413 0.94 1.21 -51.21
N ALA A 414 0.16 1.50 -50.15
CA ALA A 414 -1.22 2.01 -50.24
C ALA A 414 -1.67 2.67 -48.93
N GLN A 415 -2.22 3.89 -49.00
CA GLN A 415 -3.04 4.48 -47.93
C GLN A 415 -4.43 3.84 -47.95
N LEU A 416 -5.14 3.78 -46.82
CA LEU A 416 -6.55 4.20 -46.74
C LEU A 416 -7.02 4.32 -45.27
N SER A 417 -8.11 5.06 -45.10
CA SER A 417 -8.54 5.72 -43.87
C SER A 417 -9.70 5.03 -43.14
N ALA A 418 -9.93 5.45 -41.89
CA ALA A 418 -11.03 4.98 -41.05
C ALA A 418 -12.43 5.40 -41.57
N PRO A 419 -13.48 4.62 -41.26
CA PRO A 419 -14.86 5.06 -41.40
C PRO A 419 -15.45 5.54 -40.05
N SER A 420 -16.17 6.66 -40.09
CA SER A 420 -17.17 7.01 -39.08
C SER A 420 -18.47 7.44 -39.76
N PHE A 421 -19.59 6.81 -39.44
CA PHE A 421 -20.95 7.33 -39.67
C PHE A 421 -21.79 6.86 -38.47
N LYS A 422 -22.24 7.77 -37.59
CA LYS A 422 -23.38 8.71 -37.71
C LYS A 422 -24.74 8.04 -37.60
N SER A 423 -25.53 8.60 -36.68
CA SER A 423 -26.90 8.24 -36.33
C SER A 423 -27.93 8.71 -37.36
N SER A 424 -29.01 7.93 -37.49
CA SER A 424 -30.30 8.39 -38.00
C SER A 424 -31.40 7.55 -37.35
N GLY A 425 -32.33 8.19 -36.64
CA GLY A 425 -33.52 7.53 -36.11
C GLY A 425 -34.78 8.05 -36.80
N LYS A 426 -35.83 7.23 -36.84
CA LYS A 426 -37.23 7.68 -36.81
C LYS A 426 -38.20 6.53 -36.53
N ASN A 427 -39.15 6.86 -35.65
CA ASN A 427 -40.43 6.28 -35.26
C ASN A 427 -41.07 5.19 -36.16
N GLY A 428 -41.71 4.23 -35.48
CA GLY A 428 -42.76 3.34 -36.00
C GLY A 428 -43.37 2.56 -34.82
N SER A 429 -44.70 2.47 -34.72
CA SER A 429 -45.45 2.09 -33.51
C SER A 429 -46.15 0.72 -33.58
N GLU A 430 -46.42 0.15 -32.40
CA GLU A 430 -47.46 -0.85 -32.05
C GLU A 430 -47.45 -2.24 -32.73
N ILE A 431 -47.49 -3.29 -31.90
CA ILE A 431 -48.69 -4.12 -31.62
C ILE A 431 -48.34 -5.18 -30.56
N ASP A 432 -49.23 -5.39 -29.57
CA ASP A 432 -49.14 -6.43 -28.54
C ASP A 432 -49.51 -7.83 -29.08
N VAL A 433 -48.86 -8.88 -28.54
CA VAL A 433 -49.50 -10.19 -28.31
C VAL A 433 -48.99 -10.78 -26.98
N VAL A 434 -49.94 -11.20 -26.13
CA VAL A 434 -49.73 -11.93 -24.87
C VAL A 434 -49.94 -13.42 -25.11
N GLU A 435 -49.15 -14.29 -24.49
CA GLU A 435 -49.60 -15.66 -24.20
C GLU A 435 -49.04 -16.19 -22.87
N GLN A 436 -49.82 -17.04 -22.19
CA GLN A 436 -49.65 -17.40 -20.77
C GLN A 436 -49.00 -18.79 -20.55
N GLU A 437 -48.67 -19.08 -19.29
CA GLU A 437 -48.21 -20.38 -18.79
C GLU A 437 -49.21 -21.52 -19.02
N PRO A 438 -48.79 -22.77 -18.75
CA PRO A 438 -49.44 -23.42 -17.60
C PRO A 438 -48.48 -24.10 -16.60
N THR A 439 -49.02 -24.40 -15.42
CA THR A 439 -48.28 -24.75 -14.18
C THR A 439 -48.43 -26.22 -13.74
N GLN A 440 -47.42 -26.71 -12.99
CA GLN A 440 -47.54 -27.72 -11.88
C GLN A 440 -47.84 -29.20 -12.28
N PRO A 441 -47.53 -30.24 -11.44
CA PRO A 441 -47.54 -30.21 -9.96
C PRO A 441 -46.38 -30.86 -9.15
N HIS A 442 -46.44 -30.58 -7.85
CA HIS A 442 -45.65 -31.05 -6.70
C HIS A 442 -45.26 -32.55 -6.61
N ASN A 443 -44.15 -32.81 -5.89
CA ASN A 443 -44.14 -33.83 -4.82
C ASN A 443 -43.15 -33.50 -3.67
N ASN A 444 -43.38 -34.05 -2.47
CA ASN A 444 -42.66 -33.76 -1.21
C ASN A 444 -41.48 -34.71 -0.93
N GLY A 445 -40.52 -34.26 -0.11
CA GLY A 445 -39.46 -35.11 0.44
C GLY A 445 -38.61 -34.44 1.54
N ASN A 446 -38.86 -34.78 2.80
CA ASN A 446 -38.04 -34.36 3.95
C ASN A 446 -36.72 -35.15 4.04
N ALA A 447 -35.60 -34.49 4.33
CA ALA A 447 -34.46 -35.08 5.03
C ALA A 447 -33.61 -34.01 5.73
N SER A 448 -33.36 -34.20 7.03
CA SER A 448 -32.48 -33.38 7.86
C SER A 448 -31.04 -33.90 7.83
N SER A 449 -30.05 -33.01 7.98
CA SER A 449 -28.75 -33.37 8.60
C SER A 449 -27.97 -32.13 9.02
N ASN A 450 -27.20 -32.29 10.10
CA ASN A 450 -26.48 -31.23 10.82
C ASN A 450 -25.28 -30.71 10.03
N THR A 451 -24.98 -29.41 10.14
CA THR A 451 -23.67 -28.86 9.77
C THR A 451 -22.92 -28.46 11.03
N THR A 452 -21.94 -29.27 11.41
CA THR A 452 -21.09 -29.03 12.59
C THR A 452 -20.17 -27.84 12.35
N THR A 453 -20.23 -26.84 13.24
CA THR A 453 -19.26 -25.74 13.30
C THR A 453 -17.89 -26.27 13.70
N THR A 454 -16.85 -25.95 12.92
CA THR A 454 -15.45 -26.18 13.32
C THR A 454 -14.70 -24.87 13.29
N GLU A 455 -14.47 -24.29 14.46
CA GLU A 455 -13.55 -23.16 14.63
C GLU A 455 -12.10 -23.63 14.38
N VAL A 456 -11.30 -22.79 13.73
CA VAL A 456 -9.84 -22.95 13.72
C VAL A 456 -9.20 -21.62 14.12
N ALA A 457 -8.81 -21.54 15.39
CA ALA A 457 -8.01 -20.44 15.92
C ALA A 457 -6.59 -20.47 15.30
N CYS A 458 -6.08 -19.30 14.92
CA CYS A 458 -4.71 -19.15 14.44
C CYS A 458 -3.81 -18.59 15.54
N SER A 459 -2.88 -19.41 16.02
CA SER A 459 -1.67 -19.01 16.76
C SER A 459 -0.53 -18.67 15.80
#